data_AF-A0A6I9IUS8-F1
#
_entry.id   AF-A0A6I9IUS8-F1
#
_cell.length_a   1.000
_cell.length_b   1.000
_cell.length_c   1.000
_cell.angle_alpha   90.00
_cell.angle_beta   90.00
_cell.angle_gamma   90.00
#
_symmetry.space_group_name_H-M   'P 1'
#
loop_
_entity.id
_entity.type
_entity.pdbx_description
1 polymer ?
#
loop_
_entity_poly.entity_id
_entity_poly.type
_entity_poly.pdbx_seq_one_letter_code
_entity_poly.pdbx_strand_id
1 'polypeptide(L)'
;MEGDSQMCRNCKRSVASAHLALHEAHCLLFLVLCPECKEAVPQEKMDEHCRGGHQQVGCAMCQQSLPKHSLEVHEATECQERPVECKFCELAVRLSKVELHEHHCGQQTKLCPGCGQLFMLHVLAKHRDVCRGEQARLQEGQRIPAPESNICCDYCNQMIPGNKYIDHLVSRN
;
A
#
# COMPACT_ATOMS: atom_id res chain seq x y z
N MET A 1 17.59 16.34 60.19
CA MET A 1 17.34 14.87 60.19
C MET A 1 16.57 14.57 58.92
N GLU A 2 17.26 14.16 57.87
CA GLU A 2 16.63 13.77 56.60
C GLU A 2 15.96 12.40 56.80
N GLY A 3 14.65 12.34 56.62
CA GLY A 3 13.89 11.10 56.76
C GLY A 3 14.24 10.16 55.60
N ASP A 4 14.87 9.04 55.93
CA ASP A 4 15.25 8.02 54.95
C ASP A 4 13.99 7.55 54.18
N SER A 5 14.04 7.62 52.86
CA SER A 5 12.89 7.35 51.97
C SER A 5 13.20 6.20 51.03
N GLN A 6 12.27 5.26 50.92
CA GLN A 6 12.40 4.03 50.15
C GLN A 6 11.32 3.94 49.06
N MET A 7 11.66 3.28 47.95
CA MET A 7 10.74 3.11 46.83
C MET A 7 9.77 1.94 47.07
N CYS A 8 8.47 2.21 46.98
CA CYS A 8 7.43 1.19 47.05
C CYS A 8 7.53 0.22 45.88
N ARG A 9 7.52 -1.09 46.16
CA ARG A 9 7.61 -2.14 45.14
C ARG A 9 6.40 -2.18 44.20
N ASN A 10 5.24 -1.76 44.69
CA ASN A 10 3.95 -1.82 44.00
C ASN A 10 3.70 -0.61 43.07
N CYS A 11 3.80 0.64 43.56
CA CYS A 11 3.53 1.84 42.74
C CYS A 11 4.77 2.63 42.29
N LYS A 12 5.97 2.18 42.68
CA LYS A 12 7.26 2.82 42.39
C LYS A 12 7.40 4.27 42.93
N ARG A 13 6.56 4.70 43.88
CA ARG A 13 6.70 6.01 44.55
C ARG A 13 7.71 5.94 45.70
N SER A 14 8.40 7.05 45.96
CA SER A 14 9.24 7.21 47.15
C SER A 14 8.37 7.50 48.37
N VAL A 15 8.54 6.71 49.42
CA VAL A 15 7.78 6.77 50.67
C VAL A 15 8.76 6.75 51.83
N ALA A 16 8.50 7.51 52.88
CA ALA A 16 9.31 7.47 54.09
C ALA A 16 9.43 6.02 54.59
N SER A 17 10.65 5.58 54.91
CA SER A 17 10.96 4.19 55.27
C SER A 17 10.07 3.68 56.41
N ALA A 18 9.77 4.55 57.38
CA ALA A 18 8.89 4.25 58.51
C ALA A 18 7.45 3.89 58.11
N HIS A 19 6.96 4.40 56.98
CA HIS A 19 5.60 4.18 56.49
C HIS A 19 5.53 3.23 55.28
N LEU A 20 6.67 2.69 54.83
CA LEU A 20 6.75 1.87 53.62
C LEU A 20 5.89 0.60 53.70
N ALA A 21 5.96 -0.15 54.80
CA ALA A 21 5.21 -1.40 54.94
C ALA A 21 3.68 -1.20 54.92
N LEU A 22 3.20 -0.17 55.61
CA LEU A 22 1.77 0.19 55.60
C LEU A 22 1.34 0.70 54.22
N HIS A 23 2.18 1.52 53.58
CA HIS A 23 1.94 1.96 52.21
C HIS A 23 1.94 0.77 51.24
N GLU A 24 2.84 -0.21 51.34
CA GLU A 24 2.88 -1.36 50.44
C GLU A 24 1.63 -2.24 50.57
N ALA A 25 1.17 -2.50 51.79
CA ALA A 25 -0.06 -3.24 52.04
C ALA A 25 -1.29 -2.51 51.48
N HIS A 26 -1.41 -1.20 51.74
CA HIS A 26 -2.45 -0.36 51.15
C HIS A 26 -2.32 -0.37 49.63
N CYS A 27 -1.15 -0.01 49.10
CA CYS A 27 -0.89 0.10 47.68
C CYS A 27 -1.25 -1.18 46.92
N LEU A 28 -0.93 -2.37 47.45
CA LEU A 28 -1.28 -3.65 46.82
C LEU A 28 -2.80 -3.85 46.69
N LEU A 29 -3.56 -3.43 47.71
CA LEU A 29 -5.02 -3.53 47.73
C LEU A 29 -5.70 -2.51 46.80
N PHE A 30 -5.04 -1.40 46.49
CA PHE A 30 -5.58 -0.31 45.67
C PHE A 30 -5.02 -0.27 44.23
N LEU A 31 -4.30 -1.30 43.78
CA LEU A 31 -4.00 -1.48 42.36
C LEU A 31 -5.22 -2.07 41.63
N VAL A 32 -5.51 -1.56 40.45
CA VAL A 32 -6.56 -2.06 39.56
C VAL A 32 -5.93 -2.58 38.26
N LEU A 33 -6.52 -3.61 37.66
CA LEU A 33 -6.03 -4.16 36.39
C LEU A 33 -6.46 -3.27 35.22
N CYS A 34 -5.51 -2.91 34.35
CA CYS A 34 -5.81 -2.22 33.11
C CYS A 34 -6.73 -3.08 32.23
N PRO A 35 -7.84 -2.55 31.68
CA PRO A 35 -8.73 -3.33 30.84
C PRO A 35 -8.07 -3.81 29.54
N GLU A 36 -7.06 -3.09 29.03
CA GLU A 36 -6.39 -3.35 27.75
C GLU A 36 -5.25 -4.37 27.88
N CYS A 37 -4.28 -4.13 28.77
CA CYS A 37 -3.10 -4.99 28.92
C CYS A 37 -3.10 -5.88 30.17
N LYS A 38 -4.09 -5.75 31.05
CA LYS A 38 -4.20 -6.48 32.34
C LYS A 38 -3.06 -6.22 33.34
N GLU A 39 -2.23 -5.20 33.11
CA GLU A 39 -1.22 -4.78 34.10
C GLU A 39 -1.88 -4.16 35.35
N ALA A 40 -1.33 -4.44 36.52
CA ALA A 40 -1.79 -3.85 37.78
C ALA A 40 -1.22 -2.43 37.93
N VAL A 41 -2.10 -1.42 37.89
CA VAL A 41 -1.73 0.00 37.91
C VAL A 41 -2.49 0.70 39.04
N PRO A 42 -1.88 1.65 39.78
CA PRO A 42 -2.62 2.47 40.72
C PRO A 42 -3.76 3.20 40.01
N GLN A 43 -4.98 3.18 40.56
CA GLN A 43 -6.15 3.78 39.91
C GLN A 43 -5.93 5.25 39.49
N GLU A 44 -5.25 6.02 40.34
CA GLU A 44 -4.86 7.43 40.08
C GLU A 44 -3.91 7.62 38.89
N LYS A 45 -3.16 6.57 38.49
CA LYS A 45 -2.22 6.59 37.36
C LYS A 45 -2.76 5.85 36.13
N MET A 46 -3.95 5.25 36.19
CA MET A 46 -4.51 4.49 35.07
C MET A 46 -4.60 5.35 33.80
N ASP A 47 -5.01 6.60 33.97
CA ASP A 47 -5.06 7.62 32.93
C ASP A 47 -3.71 7.88 32.24
N GLU A 48 -2.64 8.01 33.02
CA GLU A 48 -1.28 8.22 32.52
C GLU A 48 -0.77 6.95 31.82
N HIS A 49 -1.03 5.78 32.40
CA HIS A 49 -0.70 4.48 31.84
C HIS A 49 -1.38 4.26 30.49
N CYS A 50 -2.69 4.47 30.37
CA CYS A 50 -3.41 4.34 29.11
C CYS A 50 -2.94 5.36 28.07
N ARG A 51 -2.70 6.62 28.47
CA ARG A 51 -2.19 7.65 27.55
C ARG A 51 -0.77 7.36 27.05
N GLY A 52 0.07 6.67 27.82
CA GLY A 52 1.43 6.34 27.41
C GLY A 52 1.57 5.00 26.70
N GLY A 53 0.87 3.98 27.19
CA GLY A 53 1.00 2.59 26.73
C GLY A 53 -0.04 2.15 25.70
N HIS A 54 -1.24 2.73 25.74
CA HIS A 54 -2.38 2.32 24.92
C HIS A 54 -2.89 3.42 23.99
N GLN A 55 -2.06 4.43 23.73
CA GLN A 55 -2.42 5.48 22.80
C GLN A 55 -2.64 4.91 21.41
N GLN A 56 -3.90 4.96 20.98
CA GLN A 56 -4.27 4.67 19.60
C GLN A 56 -4.23 5.94 18.75
N VAL A 57 -3.76 5.77 17.53
CA VAL A 57 -3.65 6.81 16.51
C VAL A 57 -4.29 6.31 15.24
N GLY A 58 -4.94 7.22 14.51
CA GLY A 58 -5.54 6.90 13.22
C GLY A 58 -4.49 6.91 12.12
N CYS A 59 -4.48 5.87 11.28
CA CYS A 59 -3.73 5.87 10.03
C CYS A 59 -4.27 6.94 9.09
N ALA A 60 -3.42 7.81 8.56
CA ALA A 60 -3.85 8.92 7.71
C ALA A 60 -4.48 8.48 6.37
N MET A 61 -4.17 7.25 5.93
CA MET A 61 -4.62 6.72 4.64
C MET A 61 -5.93 5.92 4.73
N CYS A 62 -6.09 5.08 5.76
CA CYS A 62 -7.27 4.22 5.91
C CYS A 62 -8.14 4.55 7.13
N GLN A 63 -7.74 5.52 7.95
CA GLN A 63 -8.43 5.95 9.18
C GLN A 63 -8.60 4.84 10.24
N GLN A 64 -7.88 3.72 10.10
CA GLN A 64 -7.88 2.66 11.08
C GLN A 64 -7.17 3.10 12.36
N SER A 65 -7.78 2.84 13.51
CA SER A 65 -7.20 3.12 14.84
C SER A 65 -6.24 2.00 15.23
N LEU A 66 -4.99 2.35 15.49
CA LEU A 66 -3.90 1.41 15.77
C LEU A 66 -3.01 1.92 16.89
N PRO A 67 -2.32 1.04 17.64
CA PRO A 67 -1.31 1.46 18.59
C PRO A 67 -0.22 2.30 17.90
N LYS A 68 0.20 3.39 18.55
CA LYS A 68 1.22 4.30 18.00
C LYS A 68 2.51 3.61 17.55
N HIS A 69 2.96 2.58 18.28
CA HIS A 69 4.17 1.83 17.95
C HIS A 69 4.03 0.97 16.68
N SER A 70 2.80 0.61 16.30
CA SER A 70 2.52 -0.20 15.10
C SER A 70 2.18 0.65 13.87
N LEU A 71 1.94 1.96 14.05
CA LEU A 71 1.49 2.84 12.97
C LEU A 71 2.49 2.88 11.81
N GLU A 72 3.80 2.98 12.11
CA GLU A 72 4.84 3.04 11.08
C GLU A 72 4.87 1.78 10.20
N VAL A 73 4.82 0.61 10.82
CA VAL A 73 4.77 -0.69 10.12
C VAL A 73 3.48 -0.82 9.32
N HIS A 74 2.36 -0.39 9.90
CA HIS A 74 1.08 -0.41 9.22
C HIS A 74 1.12 0.45 7.94
N GLU A 75 1.55 1.70 8.04
CA GLU A 75 1.62 2.61 6.90
C GLU A 75 2.60 2.09 5.84
N ALA A 76 3.74 1.52 6.25
CA ALA A 76 4.77 1.05 5.34
C ALA A 76 4.42 -0.25 4.60
N THR A 77 3.74 -1.21 5.25
CA THR A 77 3.52 -2.55 4.66
C THR A 77 2.08 -3.04 4.66
N GLU A 78 1.28 -2.77 5.69
CA GLU A 78 -0.02 -3.43 5.88
C GLU A 78 -1.20 -2.64 5.31
N CYS A 79 -1.07 -1.32 5.21
CA CYS A 79 -2.14 -0.43 4.80
C CYS A 79 -2.53 -0.66 3.35
N GLN A 80 -3.77 -1.12 3.13
CA GLN A 80 -4.34 -1.35 1.80
C GLN A 80 -4.66 -0.07 1.03
N GLU A 81 -4.73 1.06 1.73
CA GLU A 81 -4.91 2.38 1.13
C GLU A 81 -3.55 3.06 0.83
N ARG A 82 -2.42 2.40 1.13
CA ARG A 82 -1.08 2.92 0.78
C ARG A 82 -0.98 3.15 -0.74
N PRO A 83 -0.47 4.30 -1.19
CA PRO A 83 -0.18 4.53 -2.60
C PRO A 83 1.01 3.68 -3.07
N VAL A 84 0.84 3.03 -4.20
CA VAL A 84 1.85 2.26 -4.93
C VAL A 84 1.87 2.70 -6.39
N GLU A 85 3.05 2.74 -6.99
CA GLU A 85 3.21 3.20 -8.37
C GLU A 85 2.80 2.10 -9.36
N CYS A 86 2.00 2.46 -10.36
CA CYS A 86 1.69 1.59 -11.47
C CYS A 86 2.92 1.39 -12.37
N LYS A 87 3.27 0.13 -12.67
CA LYS A 87 4.43 -0.20 -13.53
C LYS A 87 4.34 0.28 -14.98
N PHE A 88 3.17 0.73 -15.44
CA PHE A 88 2.92 1.13 -16.82
C PHE A 88 2.79 2.64 -17.03
N CYS A 89 2.29 3.38 -16.04
CA CYS A 89 2.04 4.82 -16.13
C CYS A 89 2.63 5.63 -14.98
N GLU A 90 3.30 4.98 -14.02
CA GLU A 90 3.97 5.60 -12.86
C GLU A 90 3.02 6.39 -11.96
N LEU A 91 1.70 6.24 -12.15
CA LEU A 91 0.70 6.87 -11.32
C LEU A 91 0.61 6.15 -9.97
N ALA A 92 0.61 6.93 -8.89
CA ALA A 92 0.31 6.43 -7.56
C ALA A 92 -1.16 6.00 -7.44
N VAL A 93 -1.40 4.72 -7.20
CA VAL A 93 -2.71 4.10 -7.02
C VAL A 93 -2.75 3.40 -5.68
N ARG A 94 -3.92 3.32 -5.05
CA ARG A 94 -4.08 2.54 -3.82
C ARG A 94 -3.72 1.08 -4.03
N LEU A 95 -3.02 0.48 -3.07
CA LEU A 95 -2.64 -0.94 -3.09
C LEU A 95 -3.86 -1.85 -3.34
N SER A 96 -4.99 -1.55 -2.70
CA SER A 96 -6.25 -2.29 -2.88
C SER A 96 -6.80 -2.31 -4.31
N LYS A 97 -6.33 -1.40 -5.18
CA LYS A 97 -6.81 -1.23 -6.56
C LYS A 97 -5.72 -1.36 -7.62
N VAL A 98 -4.48 -1.62 -7.21
CA VAL A 98 -3.33 -1.60 -8.13
C VAL A 98 -3.47 -2.70 -9.19
N GLU A 99 -3.88 -3.91 -8.83
CA GLU A 99 -3.99 -5.02 -9.78
C GLU A 99 -5.01 -4.73 -10.90
N LEU A 100 -6.19 -4.21 -10.52
CA LEU A 100 -7.23 -3.83 -11.48
C LEU A 100 -6.76 -2.67 -12.37
N HIS A 101 -6.10 -1.67 -11.78
CA HIS A 101 -5.54 -0.56 -12.53
C HIS A 101 -4.46 -1.02 -13.51
N GLU A 102 -3.52 -1.85 -13.08
CA GLU A 102 -2.44 -2.39 -13.92
C GLU A 102 -2.99 -3.26 -15.05
N HIS A 103 -4.05 -4.03 -14.81
CA HIS A 103 -4.71 -4.80 -15.86
C HIS A 103 -5.24 -3.88 -16.97
N HIS A 104 -6.00 -2.84 -16.61
CA HIS A 104 -6.54 -1.90 -17.60
C HIS A 104 -5.45 -1.04 -18.24
N CYS A 105 -4.52 -0.51 -17.45
CA CYS A 105 -3.42 0.29 -17.94
C CYS A 105 -2.52 -0.53 -18.88
N GLY A 106 -2.23 -1.79 -18.54
CA GLY A 106 -1.45 -2.71 -19.36
C GLY A 106 -2.10 -3.07 -20.70
N GLN A 107 -3.44 -2.99 -20.81
CA GLN A 107 -4.18 -3.20 -22.06
C GLN A 107 -4.15 -1.99 -23.00
N GLN A 108 -3.82 -0.80 -22.50
CA GLN A 108 -3.71 0.38 -23.36
C GLN A 108 -2.61 0.16 -24.41
N THR A 109 -2.90 0.57 -25.65
CA THR A 109 -1.96 0.46 -26.75
C THR A 109 -1.10 1.72 -26.86
N LYS A 110 0.19 1.54 -27.15
CA LYS A 110 1.13 2.60 -27.51
C LYS A 110 1.88 2.23 -28.78
N LEU A 111 2.28 3.27 -29.51
CA LEU A 111 3.11 3.12 -30.71
C LEU A 111 4.52 2.66 -30.32
N CYS A 112 5.02 1.65 -31.01
CA CYS A 112 6.42 1.27 -30.94
C CYS A 112 7.27 2.33 -31.68
N PRO A 113 8.27 2.95 -31.03
CA PRO A 113 9.12 3.93 -31.70
C PRO A 113 9.96 3.36 -32.85
N GLY A 114 10.22 2.04 -32.86
CA GLY A 114 11.09 1.40 -33.85
C GLY A 114 10.41 0.96 -35.15
N CYS A 115 9.10 0.67 -35.11
CA CYS A 115 8.34 0.18 -36.28
C CYS A 115 7.00 0.91 -36.50
N GLY A 116 6.59 1.80 -35.59
CA GLY A 116 5.35 2.58 -35.71
C GLY A 116 4.06 1.77 -35.50
N GLN A 117 4.13 0.48 -35.14
CA GLN A 117 2.94 -0.33 -34.87
C GLN A 117 2.43 -0.16 -33.42
N LEU A 118 1.12 -0.34 -33.23
CA LEU A 118 0.47 -0.28 -31.92
C LEU A 118 0.61 -1.61 -31.17
N PHE A 119 1.09 -1.56 -29.93
CA PHE A 119 1.16 -2.69 -29.02
C PHE A 119 0.58 -2.33 -27.66
N MET A 120 -0.06 -3.29 -27.00
CA MET A 120 -0.44 -3.15 -25.59
C MET A 120 0.80 -2.92 -24.72
N LEU A 121 0.69 -2.10 -23.68
CA LEU A 121 1.83 -1.73 -22.83
C LEU A 121 2.56 -2.95 -22.24
N HIS A 122 1.82 -3.98 -21.80
CA HIS A 122 2.43 -5.21 -21.28
C HIS A 122 3.15 -6.07 -22.34
N VAL A 123 2.79 -5.90 -23.63
CA VAL A 123 3.42 -6.58 -24.76
C VAL A 123 4.58 -5.75 -25.34
N LEU A 124 4.49 -4.42 -25.27
CA LEU A 124 5.45 -3.50 -25.88
C LEU A 124 6.88 -3.74 -25.38
N ALA A 125 7.06 -4.06 -24.10
CA ALA A 125 8.38 -4.38 -23.55
C ALA A 125 9.03 -5.57 -24.28
N LYS A 126 8.31 -6.68 -24.41
CA LYS A 126 8.78 -7.88 -25.13
C LYS A 126 8.93 -7.64 -26.63
N HIS A 127 8.03 -6.83 -27.20
CA HIS A 127 8.12 -6.44 -28.60
C HIS A 127 9.42 -5.68 -28.87
N ARG A 128 9.85 -4.76 -27.99
CA ARG A 128 11.07 -3.97 -28.18
C ARG A 128 12.31 -4.85 -28.35
N ASP A 129 12.39 -5.98 -27.65
CA ASP A 129 13.53 -6.91 -27.74
C ASP A 129 13.64 -7.58 -29.11
N VAL A 130 12.50 -7.85 -29.75
CA VAL A 130 12.43 -8.47 -31.09
C VAL A 130 12.22 -7.44 -32.21
N CYS A 131 11.90 -6.21 -31.86
CA CYS A 131 11.77 -5.08 -32.75
C CYS A 131 13.15 -4.66 -33.22
N ARG A 132 13.74 -5.46 -34.11
CA ARG A 132 14.75 -4.98 -35.05
C ARG A 132 14.05 -3.88 -35.82
N GLY A 133 14.25 -2.62 -35.42
CA GLY A 133 13.61 -1.48 -36.08
C GLY A 133 13.72 -1.67 -37.59
N GLU A 134 12.64 -1.44 -38.31
CA GLU A 134 12.68 -1.43 -39.77
C GLU A 134 13.46 -0.19 -40.24
N GLN A 135 14.77 -0.18 -39.98
CA GLN A 135 15.73 0.73 -40.58
C GLN A 135 16.63 0.01 -41.59
N ALA A 136 16.13 -1.06 -42.24
CA ALA A 136 16.89 -1.78 -43.27
C ALA A 136 16.08 -2.25 -44.49
N ARG A 137 14.86 -1.76 -44.76
CA ARG A 137 14.14 -2.07 -46.01
C ARG A 137 13.46 -0.86 -46.70
N LEU A 138 13.87 0.37 -46.39
CA LEU A 138 13.51 1.56 -47.18
C LEU A 138 14.67 2.07 -48.06
N GLN A 139 15.63 1.21 -48.38
CA GLN A 139 16.42 1.41 -49.60
C GLN A 139 15.76 0.57 -50.69
N GLU A 140 15.47 1.22 -51.82
CA GLU A 140 14.81 0.70 -53.03
C GLU A 140 13.29 0.95 -53.15
N GLY A 141 12.94 2.24 -53.25
CA GLY A 141 12.28 2.70 -54.49
C GLY A 141 10.86 2.24 -54.82
N GLN A 142 10.07 1.72 -53.88
CA GLN A 142 8.65 1.44 -54.13
C GLN A 142 7.75 2.20 -53.15
N ARG A 143 6.82 3.01 -53.68
CA ARG A 143 5.72 3.59 -52.91
C ARG A 143 4.89 2.44 -52.33
N ILE A 144 5.08 2.14 -51.04
CA ILE A 144 4.22 1.22 -50.29
C ILE A 144 3.03 2.05 -49.77
N PRO A 145 1.76 1.69 -50.06
CA PRO A 145 0.61 2.29 -49.37
C PRO A 145 0.73 2.01 -47.87
N ALA A 146 0.34 2.96 -47.03
CA ALA A 146 0.42 2.84 -45.56
C ALA A 146 -0.11 1.46 -45.07
N PRO A 147 0.65 0.74 -44.22
CA PRO A 147 0.19 -0.56 -43.72
C PRO A 147 -0.99 -0.37 -42.75
N GLU A 148 -2.03 -1.17 -42.96
CA GLU A 148 -3.31 -1.12 -42.24
C GLU A 148 -3.09 -1.31 -40.73
N SER A 149 -3.62 -0.39 -39.91
CA SER A 149 -3.50 -0.44 -38.45
C SER A 149 -4.37 -1.57 -37.89
N ASN A 150 -3.76 -2.64 -37.37
CA ASN A 150 -4.51 -3.71 -36.72
C ASN A 150 -4.96 -3.30 -35.29
N ILE A 151 -6.21 -3.58 -34.94
CA ILE A 151 -6.91 -3.30 -33.68
C ILE A 151 -7.22 -4.64 -32.98
N CYS A 152 -6.97 -4.75 -31.67
CA CYS A 152 -7.33 -5.94 -30.90
C CYS A 152 -8.82 -5.91 -30.53
N CYS A 153 -9.54 -7.01 -30.74
CA CYS A 153 -10.95 -7.14 -30.37
C CYS A 153 -11.11 -7.58 -28.91
N ASP A 154 -11.87 -6.81 -28.14
CA ASP A 154 -12.12 -7.07 -26.70
C ASP A 154 -12.95 -8.34 -26.44
N TYR A 155 -13.59 -8.92 -27.46
CA TYR A 155 -14.48 -10.08 -27.34
C TYR A 155 -13.84 -11.42 -27.75
N CYS A 156 -12.68 -11.41 -28.41
CA CYS A 156 -11.97 -12.65 -28.79
C CYS A 156 -10.43 -12.53 -28.69
N ASN A 157 -9.90 -11.37 -28.30
CA ASN A 157 -8.48 -11.08 -28.21
C ASN A 157 -7.71 -11.34 -29.52
N GLN A 158 -8.37 -11.25 -30.67
CA GLN A 158 -7.74 -11.37 -31.99
C GLN A 158 -7.34 -9.99 -32.54
N MET A 159 -6.22 -9.95 -33.25
CA MET A 159 -5.76 -8.77 -33.98
C MET A 159 -6.50 -8.67 -35.32
N ILE A 160 -7.34 -7.65 -35.47
CA ILE A 160 -8.18 -7.43 -36.63
C ILE A 160 -7.70 -6.17 -37.36
N PRO A 161 -7.50 -6.20 -38.69
CA PRO A 161 -7.23 -4.99 -39.46
C PRO A 161 -8.25 -3.89 -39.16
N GLY A 162 -7.80 -2.66 -38.93
CA GLY A 162 -8.66 -1.57 -38.45
C GLY A 162 -9.78 -1.21 -39.42
N ASN A 163 -9.53 -1.39 -40.72
CA ASN A 163 -10.53 -1.33 -41.78
C ASN A 163 -11.59 -2.45 -41.71
N LYS A 164 -11.31 -3.56 -41.03
CA LYS A 164 -12.20 -4.72 -40.85
C LYS A 164 -12.75 -4.84 -39.43
N TYR A 165 -12.43 -3.91 -38.53
CA TYR A 165 -12.85 -3.98 -37.12
C TYR A 165 -14.38 -3.87 -36.99
N ILE A 166 -15.01 -2.96 -37.74
CA ILE A 166 -16.47 -2.79 -37.74
C ILE A 166 -17.16 -4.04 -38.31
N ASP A 167 -16.68 -4.59 -39.43
CA ASP A 167 -17.23 -5.81 -40.02
C ASP A 167 -17.10 -7.02 -39.09
N HIS A 168 -15.99 -7.10 -38.35
CA HIS A 168 -15.77 -8.13 -37.33
C HIS A 168 -16.77 -8.03 -36.17
N LEU A 169 -17.18 -6.81 -35.77
CA LEU A 169 -18.21 -6.60 -34.75
C LEU A 169 -19.62 -6.95 -35.25
N VAL A 170 -19.93 -6.69 -36.52
CA VAL A 170 -21.25 -6.95 -37.11
C VAL A 170 -21.46 -8.44 -37.44
N SER A 171 -20.40 -9.18 -37.76
CA SER A 171 -20.46 -10.61 -38.12
C SER A 171 -20.69 -11.56 -36.93
N ARG A 172 -20.82 -11.03 -35.70
CA ARG A 172 -21.08 -11.78 -34.46
C ARG A 172 -22.51 -11.63 -33.91
N ASN A 173 -23.45 -11.03 -34.66
CA ASN A 173 -24.90 -11.04 -34.38
C ASN A 173 -25.62 -12.14 -35.16
#